data_AF-A0A917UPV0-F1
#
_entry.id   AF-A0A917UPV0-F1
#
_cell.length_a   1.000
_cell.length_b   1.000
_cell.length_c   1.000
_cell.angle_alpha   90.00
_cell.angle_beta   90.00
_cell.angle_gamma   90.00
#
_symmetry.space_group_name_H-M   'P 1'
#
loop_
_entity.id
_entity.type
_entity.pdbx_description
1 polymer ?
#
loop_
_entity_poly.entity_id
_entity_poly.type
_entity_poly.pdbx_seq_one_letter_code
_entity_poly.pdbx_strand_id
1 'polypeptide(L)'
;MTGAVRAHPAHLRAILTVPLRPGTDARDPALWARTLPTWTFTDVRGPDGRLVPEAEAIVRLVSPADQGQVRAGAVLLAHALQSSDPPPLLAHLTPDGRAVTLRVFARYLTELQALAERVTEALSREPAFLVTPDLRVIVAIVVDGVRHDLTGGRVQPGRGGAWRSFYHGNKYAVNVTLGVLLVTLAVVLVFTPSAPYTPLGKVYGLNERVLSAVLLNALLLGSQFMSFVRHRALIVWERP
;
A
#
# COMPACT_ATOMS: atom_id res chain seq x y z
N MET A 1 27.23 23.74 33.46
CA MET A 1 26.58 24.07 32.17
C MET A 1 26.47 22.80 31.36
N THR A 2 25.46 21.98 31.63
CA THR A 2 25.17 20.77 30.86
C THR A 2 24.12 21.15 29.82
N GLY A 3 24.59 21.41 28.60
CA GLY A 3 23.72 21.66 27.46
C GLY A 3 22.85 20.43 27.24
N ALA A 4 21.53 20.60 27.39
CA ALA A 4 20.57 19.57 27.04
C ALA A 4 20.82 19.17 25.59
N VAL A 5 21.29 17.95 25.38
CA VAL A 5 21.22 17.28 24.08
C VAL A 5 19.73 17.22 23.78
N ARG A 6 19.23 18.14 22.95
CA ARG A 6 17.90 18.03 22.37
C ARG A 6 17.96 16.78 21.51
N ALA A 7 17.56 15.65 22.09
CA ALA A 7 17.36 14.41 21.36
C ALA A 7 16.39 14.74 20.23
N HIS A 8 16.90 14.78 19.00
CA HIS A 8 16.01 14.78 17.85
C HIS A 8 15.14 13.54 17.97
N PRO A 9 13.81 13.66 17.86
CA PRO A 9 12.95 12.49 17.90
C PRO A 9 13.46 11.51 16.84
N ALA A 10 13.77 10.28 17.26
CA ALA A 10 14.24 9.26 16.33
C ALA A 10 13.07 8.88 15.43
N HIS A 11 13.14 9.24 14.15
CA HIS A 11 12.11 8.90 13.18
C HIS A 11 12.46 7.59 12.50
N LEU A 12 11.46 6.73 12.37
CA LEU A 12 11.55 5.56 11.52
C LEU A 12 11.45 6.02 10.06
N ARG A 13 12.17 5.34 9.18
CA ARG A 13 12.07 5.56 7.74
C ARG A 13 11.93 4.25 7.00
N ALA A 14 11.01 4.21 6.05
CA ALA A 14 10.93 3.16 5.05
C ALA A 14 11.62 3.68 3.78
N ILE A 15 12.64 2.95 3.34
CA ILE A 15 13.43 3.27 2.16
C ILE A 15 13.04 2.30 1.06
N LEU A 16 12.67 2.86 -0.09
CA LEU A 16 12.30 2.12 -1.28
C LEU A 16 13.00 2.69 -2.50
N THR A 17 13.77 1.90 -3.24
CA THR A 17 14.35 2.31 -4.52
C THR A 17 13.61 1.63 -5.65
N VAL A 18 13.03 2.43 -6.56
CA VAL A 18 12.23 1.95 -7.69
C VAL A 18 12.85 2.40 -9.00
N PRO A 19 13.16 1.47 -9.92
CA PRO A 19 13.63 1.83 -11.25
C PRO A 19 12.56 2.58 -12.04
N LEU A 20 12.99 3.57 -12.82
CA LEU A 20 12.16 4.31 -13.76
C LEU A 20 12.17 3.61 -15.13
N ARG A 21 11.06 3.72 -15.87
CA ARG A 21 11.07 3.35 -17.29
C ARG A 21 11.87 4.35 -18.13
N PRO A 22 12.48 3.91 -19.24
CA PRO A 22 13.16 4.81 -20.17
C PRO A 22 12.26 5.96 -20.60
N GLY A 23 12.80 7.19 -20.60
CA GLY A 23 12.06 8.40 -20.97
C GLY A 23 11.18 9.01 -19.87
N THR A 24 11.13 8.40 -18.68
CA THR A 24 10.44 8.98 -17.53
C THR A 24 11.25 10.11 -16.92
N ASP A 25 10.64 11.29 -16.78
CA ASP A 25 11.21 12.38 -15.98
C ASP A 25 10.58 12.38 -14.58
N ALA A 26 11.36 11.99 -13.57
CA ALA A 26 10.91 12.04 -12.17
C ALA A 26 10.89 13.45 -11.58
N ARG A 27 11.29 14.48 -12.33
CA ARG A 27 11.15 15.89 -11.93
C ARG A 27 9.82 16.49 -12.39
N ASP A 28 9.09 15.82 -13.28
CA ASP A 28 7.78 16.26 -13.74
C ASP A 28 6.77 16.25 -12.57
N PRO A 29 6.23 17.40 -12.14
CA PRO A 29 5.21 17.44 -11.09
C PRO A 29 3.94 16.69 -11.47
N ALA A 30 3.60 16.63 -12.77
CA ALA A 30 2.40 15.95 -13.23
C ALA A 30 2.48 14.43 -13.03
N LEU A 31 3.68 13.84 -13.14
CA LEU A 31 3.90 12.43 -12.79
C LEU A 31 3.51 12.15 -11.34
N TRP A 32 3.98 12.98 -10.42
CA TRP A 32 3.73 12.80 -9.00
C TRP A 32 2.27 13.06 -8.62
N ALA A 33 1.65 14.09 -9.20
CA ALA A 33 0.23 14.36 -9.00
C ALA A 33 -0.68 13.20 -9.47
N ARG A 34 -0.32 12.52 -10.57
CA ARG A 34 -1.04 11.30 -11.02
C ARG A 34 -0.79 10.11 -10.10
N THR A 35 0.44 9.96 -9.63
CA THR A 35 0.85 8.83 -8.78
C THR A 35 0.22 8.94 -7.39
N LEU A 36 0.24 10.13 -6.78
CA LEU A 36 -0.16 10.39 -5.40
C LEU A 36 -1.23 11.50 -5.36
N PRO A 37 -2.45 11.27 -5.89
CA PRO A 37 -3.44 12.33 -6.10
C PRO A 37 -4.01 12.94 -4.81
N THR A 38 -3.89 12.25 -3.68
CA THR A 38 -4.36 12.72 -2.36
C THR A 38 -3.25 13.34 -1.52
N TRP A 39 -2.09 13.59 -2.10
CA TRP A 39 -0.93 14.14 -1.40
C TRP A 39 -0.75 15.61 -1.76
N THR A 40 -0.26 16.38 -0.79
CA THR A 40 0.14 17.77 -0.99
C THR A 40 1.63 17.79 -1.28
N PHE A 41 2.03 18.45 -2.36
CA PHE A 41 3.43 18.56 -2.78
C PHE A 41 4.00 19.90 -2.37
N THR A 42 5.21 19.88 -1.83
CA THR A 42 6.01 21.07 -1.52
C THR A 42 7.20 21.11 -2.46
N ASP A 43 7.51 22.30 -2.98
CA ASP A 43 8.70 22.50 -3.79
C ASP A 43 9.95 22.16 -2.98
N VAL A 44 10.79 21.29 -3.53
CA VAL A 44 12.03 20.86 -2.89
C VAL A 44 13.07 21.97 -2.89
N ARG A 45 13.05 22.82 -3.92
CA ARG A 45 14.02 23.90 -4.13
C ARG A 45 13.31 25.23 -4.26
N GLY A 46 13.91 26.25 -3.65
CA GLY A 46 13.50 27.63 -3.83
C GLY A 46 13.92 28.18 -5.19
N PRO A 47 13.53 29.43 -5.48
CA PRO A 47 13.90 30.12 -6.73
C PRO A 47 15.41 30.33 -6.90
N ASP A 48 16.18 30.27 -5.81
CA ASP A 48 17.64 30.35 -5.79
C ASP A 48 18.33 28.99 -6.08
N GLY A 49 17.55 27.94 -6.33
CA GLY A 49 18.04 26.58 -6.58
C GLY A 49 18.51 25.84 -5.32
N ARG A 50 18.46 26.46 -4.13
CA ARG A 50 18.78 25.81 -2.85
C ARG A 50 17.59 25.04 -2.32
N LEU A 51 17.84 24.07 -1.45
CA LEU A 51 16.76 23.36 -0.77
C LEU A 51 15.96 24.33 0.10
N VAL A 52 14.62 24.21 0.06
CA VAL A 52 13.78 24.95 0.98
C VAL A 52 14.03 24.48 2.43
N PRO A 53 13.81 25.33 3.45
CA PRO A 53 14.10 24.98 4.84
C PRO A 53 13.45 23.67 5.31
N GLU A 54 12.22 23.40 4.85
CA GLU A 54 11.48 22.19 5.14
C GLU A 54 12.16 20.94 4.55
N ALA A 55 12.54 20.97 3.27
CA ALA A 55 13.27 19.89 2.63
C ALA A 55 14.63 19.64 3.31
N GLU A 56 15.36 20.71 3.70
CA GLU A 56 16.62 20.57 4.41
C GLU A 56 16.44 19.95 5.81
N ALA A 57 15.37 20.28 6.53
CA ALA A 57 15.05 19.65 7.81
C ALA A 57 14.83 18.13 7.67
N ILE A 58 14.16 17.70 6.59
CA ILE A 58 13.91 16.28 6.33
C ILE A 58 15.16 15.55 5.86
N VAL A 59 16.00 16.20 5.04
CA VAL A 59 17.31 15.66 4.66
C VAL A 59 18.18 15.39 5.89
N ARG A 60 18.11 16.22 6.93
CA ARG A 60 18.86 16.01 8.18
C ARG A 60 18.42 14.76 8.96
N LEU A 61 17.22 14.24 8.70
CA LEU A 61 16.76 12.94 9.25
C LEU A 61 17.40 11.74 8.52
N VAL A 62 18.08 11.98 7.40
CA VAL A 62 18.84 10.96 6.69
C VAL A 62 20.23 10.78 7.33
N SER A 63 20.79 9.57 7.23
CA SER A 63 22.17 9.27 7.67
C SER A 63 23.14 10.30 7.07
N PRO A 64 24.07 10.88 7.86
CA PRO A 64 25.03 11.88 7.38
C PRO A 64 25.76 11.47 6.10
N ALA A 65 26.13 10.19 5.98
CA ALA A 65 26.79 9.63 4.80
C ALA A 65 25.98 9.78 3.50
N ASP A 66 24.65 9.69 3.57
CA ASP A 66 23.79 9.73 2.39
C ASP A 66 23.28 11.14 2.08
N GLN A 67 23.41 12.10 3.02
CA GLN A 67 22.78 13.42 2.88
C GLN A 67 23.27 14.16 1.63
N GLY A 68 24.55 14.07 1.28
CA GLY A 68 25.08 14.73 0.08
C GLY A 68 24.38 14.28 -1.20
N GLN A 69 24.21 12.96 -1.35
CA GLN A 69 23.52 12.36 -2.49
C GLN A 69 22.03 12.75 -2.51
N VAL A 70 21.36 12.71 -1.35
CA VAL A 70 19.95 13.10 -1.23
C VAL A 70 19.79 14.57 -1.61
N ARG A 71 20.64 15.48 -1.11
CA ARG A 71 20.57 16.91 -1.43
C ARG A 71 20.73 17.18 -2.91
N ALA A 72 21.62 16.46 -3.59
CA ALA A 72 21.85 16.63 -5.02
C ALA A 72 20.67 16.09 -5.85
N GLY A 73 20.12 14.94 -5.46
CA GLY A 73 19.10 14.22 -6.23
C GLY A 73 17.66 14.52 -5.84
N ALA A 74 17.38 15.35 -4.81
CA ALA A 74 16.01 15.55 -4.31
C ALA A 74 15.08 16.12 -5.40
N VAL A 75 13.94 15.45 -5.59
CA VAL A 75 12.95 15.78 -6.64
C VAL A 75 11.55 16.04 -6.10
N LEU A 76 11.18 15.41 -4.98
CA LEU A 76 9.84 15.55 -4.40
C LEU A 76 9.90 15.64 -2.88
N LEU A 77 9.13 16.56 -2.32
CA LEU A 77 8.70 16.54 -0.93
C LEU A 77 7.18 16.53 -0.92
N ALA A 78 6.56 15.60 -0.20
CA ALA A 78 5.10 15.46 -0.20
C ALA A 78 4.56 15.06 1.18
N HIS A 79 3.32 15.43 1.46
CA HIS A 79 2.62 15.10 2.70
C HIS A 79 1.28 14.44 2.40
N ALA A 80 0.91 13.44 3.19
CA ALA A 80 -0.40 12.81 3.08
C ALA A 80 -1.46 13.69 3.77
N LEU A 81 -2.64 13.87 3.14
CA LEU A 81 -3.71 14.75 3.65
C LEU A 81 -4.20 14.43 5.08
N GLN A 82 -3.96 13.22 5.58
CA GLN A 82 -4.48 12.70 6.85
C GLN A 82 -3.40 12.35 7.88
N SER A 83 -2.12 12.68 7.62
CA SER A 83 -1.07 12.37 8.58
C SER A 83 -0.81 13.51 9.55
N SER A 84 -0.72 13.19 10.85
CA SER A 84 -0.15 14.08 11.86
C SER A 84 1.35 14.25 11.66
N ASP A 85 1.89 15.43 11.96
CA ASP A 85 3.27 15.85 11.72
C ASP A 85 4.35 14.99 12.46
N PRO A 86 5.48 14.60 11.83
CA PRO A 86 5.78 14.65 10.40
C PRO A 86 5.85 13.23 9.78
N PRO A 87 5.09 12.97 8.71
CA PRO A 87 5.59 12.04 7.70
C PRO A 87 5.65 12.70 6.31
N PRO A 88 6.73 13.45 6.04
CA PRO A 88 7.10 13.79 4.69
C PRO A 88 7.47 12.53 3.93
N LEU A 89 7.06 12.47 2.67
CA LEU A 89 7.66 11.61 1.66
C LEU A 89 8.73 12.43 0.96
N LEU A 90 9.97 11.98 1.03
CA LEU A 90 11.09 12.53 0.27
C LEU A 90 11.45 11.57 -0.86
N ALA A 91 11.39 12.04 -2.11
CA ALA A 91 11.90 11.30 -3.25
C ALA A 91 13.17 11.97 -3.78
N HIS A 92 14.17 11.16 -4.11
CA HIS A 92 15.36 11.63 -4.80
C HIS A 92 15.79 10.66 -5.90
N LEU A 93 16.37 11.20 -6.95
CA LEU A 93 16.96 10.44 -8.04
C LEU A 93 18.30 9.83 -7.63
N THR A 94 18.55 8.61 -8.10
CA THR A 94 19.89 8.03 -8.07
C THR A 94 20.85 8.84 -8.96
N PRO A 95 22.17 8.78 -8.74
CA PRO A 95 23.13 9.61 -9.47
C PRO A 95 23.14 9.37 -10.98
N ASP A 96 22.76 8.16 -11.40
CA ASP A 96 22.60 7.77 -12.81
C ASP A 96 21.25 8.19 -13.41
N GLY A 97 20.34 8.72 -12.60
CA GLY A 97 19.00 9.16 -13.01
C GLY A 97 18.04 8.03 -13.38
N ARG A 98 18.40 6.76 -13.16
CA ARG A 98 17.62 5.60 -13.62
C ARG A 98 16.62 5.06 -12.60
N ALA A 99 16.74 5.47 -11.35
CA ALA A 99 15.85 5.06 -10.28
C ALA A 99 15.53 6.23 -9.36
N VAL A 100 14.38 6.13 -8.70
CA VAL A 100 14.00 7.04 -7.63
C VAL A 100 14.04 6.29 -6.32
N THR A 101 14.68 6.87 -5.32
CA THR A 101 14.58 6.39 -3.95
C THR A 101 13.61 7.26 -3.16
N LEU A 102 12.56 6.61 -2.66
CA LEU A 102 11.55 7.16 -1.79
C LEU A 102 11.92 6.87 -0.34
N ARG A 103 11.79 7.89 0.52
CA ARG A 103 11.91 7.81 1.98
C ARG A 103 10.59 8.28 2.56
N VAL A 104 9.86 7.35 3.14
CA VAL A 104 8.68 7.66 3.95
C VAL A 104 9.15 7.73 5.39
N PHE A 105 8.86 8.83 6.08
CA PHE A 105 9.14 8.98 7.50
C PHE A 105 7.87 8.72 8.31
N ALA A 106 7.98 8.22 9.54
CA ALA A 106 6.88 8.20 10.51
C ALA A 106 7.43 7.98 11.92
N ARG A 107 6.60 8.27 12.93
CA ARG A 107 6.96 8.06 14.34
C ARG A 107 6.78 6.62 14.79
N TYR A 108 5.74 5.95 14.30
CA TYR A 108 5.37 4.59 14.73
C TYR A 108 5.57 3.59 13.59
N LEU A 109 5.99 2.36 13.91
CA LEU A 109 6.28 1.32 12.92
C LEU A 109 5.05 0.93 12.10
N THR A 110 3.89 0.78 12.75
CA THR A 110 2.64 0.40 12.10
C THR A 110 2.15 1.46 11.11
N GLU A 111 2.28 2.74 11.49
CA GLU A 111 1.99 3.87 10.61
C GLU A 111 2.95 3.90 9.43
N LEU A 112 4.26 3.71 9.68
CA LEU A 112 5.27 3.67 8.64
C LEU A 112 4.98 2.57 7.61
N GLN A 113 4.68 1.36 8.08
CA GLN A 113 4.38 0.22 7.21
C GLN A 113 3.12 0.50 6.38
N ALA A 114 2.06 1.02 6.98
CA ALA A 114 0.84 1.37 6.28
C ALA A 114 1.05 2.46 5.21
N LEU A 115 1.86 3.49 5.51
CA LEU A 115 2.18 4.54 4.54
C LEU A 115 3.07 4.01 3.41
N ALA A 116 4.10 3.23 3.74
CA ALA A 116 4.98 2.60 2.76
C ALA A 116 4.20 1.69 1.80
N GLU A 117 3.23 0.92 2.30
CA GLU A 117 2.33 0.11 1.48
C GLU A 117 1.50 0.96 0.52
N ARG A 118 0.88 2.04 0.98
CA ARG A 118 0.09 2.95 0.12
C ARG A 118 0.95 3.60 -0.97
N VAL A 119 2.14 4.08 -0.62
CA VAL A 119 3.07 4.67 -1.59
C VAL A 119 3.51 3.62 -2.62
N THR A 120 3.86 2.41 -2.18
CA THR A 120 4.28 1.34 -3.08
C THR A 120 3.13 0.89 -4.00
N GLU A 121 1.90 0.83 -3.47
CA GLU A 121 0.71 0.53 -4.25
C GLU A 121 0.48 1.58 -5.34
N ALA A 122 0.57 2.87 -4.99
CA ALA A 122 0.47 3.97 -5.94
C ALA A 122 1.52 3.86 -7.07
N LEU A 123 2.78 3.61 -6.71
CA LEU A 123 3.86 3.40 -7.68
C LEU A 123 3.60 2.19 -8.59
N SER A 124 3.02 1.11 -8.06
CA SER A 124 2.71 -0.09 -8.86
C SER A 124 1.60 0.11 -9.89
N ARG A 125 0.80 1.17 -9.74
CA ARG A 125 -0.29 1.53 -10.65
C ARG A 125 0.16 2.48 -11.75
N GLU A 126 1.19 3.29 -11.50
CA GLU A 126 1.73 4.25 -12.46
C GLU A 126 2.76 3.58 -13.41
N PRO A 127 2.54 3.59 -14.73
CA PRO A 127 3.39 2.88 -15.70
C PRO A 127 4.84 3.38 -15.75
N ALA A 128 5.12 4.58 -15.24
CA ALA A 128 6.45 5.17 -15.19
C ALA A 128 7.43 4.40 -14.29
N PHE A 129 6.92 3.65 -13.29
CA PHE A 129 7.71 2.94 -12.30
C PHE A 129 7.73 1.43 -12.55
N LEU A 130 8.89 0.80 -12.36
CA LEU A 130 9.07 -0.64 -12.48
C LEU A 130 9.05 -1.31 -11.11
N VAL A 131 7.85 -1.61 -10.61
CA VAL A 131 7.68 -2.34 -9.34
C VAL A 131 7.69 -3.84 -9.59
N THR A 132 8.75 -4.52 -9.13
CA THR A 132 8.97 -5.97 -9.30
C THR A 132 8.86 -6.76 -7.99
N PRO A 133 8.63 -8.09 -8.02
CA PRO A 133 8.55 -8.93 -6.82
C PRO A 133 9.79 -8.98 -5.92
N ASP A 134 10.94 -8.56 -6.43
CA ASP A 134 12.21 -8.56 -5.70
C ASP A 134 12.53 -7.19 -5.10
N LEU A 135 11.67 -6.21 -5.33
CA LEU A 135 11.85 -4.86 -4.84
C LEU A 135 11.74 -4.87 -3.31
N ARG A 136 12.80 -4.39 -2.65
CA ARG A 136 12.92 -4.39 -1.20
C ARG A 136 12.53 -3.04 -0.61
N VAL A 137 11.80 -3.11 0.49
CA VAL A 137 11.50 -1.98 1.36
C VAL A 137 12.29 -2.20 2.64
N ILE A 138 13.14 -1.24 3.03
CA ILE A 138 13.95 -1.36 4.24
C ILE A 138 13.43 -0.36 5.28
N VAL A 139 13.09 -0.84 6.47
CA VAL A 139 12.80 0.01 7.61
C VAL A 139 14.08 0.23 8.40
N ALA A 140 14.46 1.49 8.53
CA ALA A 140 15.66 1.90 9.24
C ALA A 140 15.35 3.01 10.24
N ILE A 141 16.25 3.17 11.20
CA ILE A 141 16.31 4.30 12.12
C ILE A 141 17.73 4.85 12.13
N VAL A 142 17.90 6.13 12.44
CA VAL A 142 19.21 6.72 12.70
C VAL A 142 19.32 7.03 14.18
N VAL A 143 20.33 6.46 14.83
CA VAL A 143 20.66 6.72 16.23
C VAL A 143 22.11 7.18 16.25
N ASP A 144 22.37 8.34 16.86
CA ASP A 144 23.72 8.95 16.94
C ASP A 144 24.44 9.08 15.59
N GLY A 145 23.68 9.35 14.53
CA GLY A 145 24.20 9.49 13.17
C GLY A 145 24.51 8.18 12.44
N VAL A 146 24.33 7.03 13.11
CA VAL A 146 24.51 5.70 12.52
C VAL A 146 23.16 5.13 12.09
N ARG A 147 23.12 4.57 10.88
CA ARG A 147 21.95 3.88 10.35
C ARG A 147 21.86 2.48 10.94
N HIS A 148 20.71 2.15 11.51
CA HIS A 148 20.36 0.81 11.94
C HIS A 148 19.17 0.32 11.12
N ASP A 149 19.33 -0.79 10.42
CA ASP A 149 18.24 -1.47 9.71
C ASP A 149 17.49 -2.35 10.71
N LEU A 150 16.19 -2.09 10.86
CA LEU A 150 15.34 -2.76 11.86
C LEU A 150 14.65 -3.98 11.28
N THR A 151 14.09 -3.85 10.07
CA THR A 151 13.39 -4.92 9.36
C THR A 151 13.33 -4.60 7.88
N GLY A 152 13.05 -5.61 7.06
CA GLY A 152 12.82 -5.49 5.64
C GLY A 152 11.43 -5.99 5.24
N GLY A 153 11.03 -5.65 4.01
CA GLY A 153 9.89 -6.25 3.36
C GLY A 153 10.19 -6.45 1.88
N ARG A 154 9.51 -7.42 1.26
CA ARG A 154 9.55 -7.63 -0.19
C ARG A 154 8.21 -7.26 -0.78
N VAL A 155 8.25 -6.47 -1.84
CA VAL A 155 7.04 -6.12 -2.59
C VAL A 155 6.59 -7.34 -3.35
N GLN A 156 5.31 -7.68 -3.29
CA GLN A 156 4.72 -8.71 -4.13
C GLN A 156 3.70 -8.04 -5.06
N PRO A 157 4.13 -7.51 -6.23
CA PRO A 157 3.27 -6.88 -7.20
C PRO A 157 2.47 -7.98 -7.92
N GLY A 158 1.46 -8.51 -7.24
CA GLY A 158 0.61 -9.57 -7.74
C GLY A 158 -0.72 -9.05 -8.25
N ARG A 159 -0.73 -8.30 -9.36
CA ARG A 159 -1.87 -8.26 -10.29
C ARG A 159 -1.98 -9.67 -10.91
N GLY A 160 -3.07 -10.38 -10.64
CA GLY A 160 -3.35 -11.73 -11.18
C GLY A 160 -3.54 -12.85 -10.16
N GLY A 161 -3.39 -12.57 -8.86
CA GLY A 161 -3.49 -13.59 -7.80
C GLY A 161 -4.47 -13.28 -6.67
N ALA A 162 -5.25 -12.20 -6.76
CA ALA A 162 -6.15 -11.80 -5.67
C ALA A 162 -7.15 -12.92 -5.33
N TRP A 163 -7.73 -13.56 -6.35
CA TRP A 163 -8.57 -14.74 -6.18
C TRP A 163 -7.78 -15.92 -5.61
N ARG A 164 -6.58 -16.23 -6.12
CA ARG A 164 -5.77 -17.37 -5.63
C ARG A 164 -5.35 -17.20 -4.17
N SER A 165 -4.95 -15.98 -3.79
CA SER A 165 -4.53 -15.61 -2.44
C SER A 165 -5.71 -15.59 -1.48
N PHE A 166 -6.85 -15.02 -1.89
CA PHE A 166 -8.08 -15.05 -1.12
C PHE A 166 -8.58 -16.49 -0.93
N TYR A 167 -8.57 -17.29 -2.01
CA TYR A 167 -8.95 -18.69 -2.00
C TYR A 167 -8.04 -19.52 -1.09
N HIS A 168 -6.73 -19.29 -1.07
CA HIS A 168 -5.85 -20.04 -0.16
C HIS A 168 -6.06 -19.64 1.30
N GLY A 169 -6.31 -18.36 1.59
CA GLY A 169 -6.58 -17.89 2.96
C GLY A 169 -7.98 -18.26 3.48
N ASN A 170 -8.98 -18.33 2.59
CA ASN A 170 -10.39 -18.51 2.94
C ASN A 170 -10.99 -19.77 2.30
N LYS A 171 -10.15 -20.77 1.96
CA LYS A 171 -10.53 -21.96 1.18
C LYS A 171 -11.80 -22.62 1.70
N TYR A 172 -11.88 -22.77 3.01
CA TYR A 172 -13.02 -23.38 3.68
C TYR A 172 -14.31 -22.56 3.48
N ALA A 173 -14.27 -21.27 3.81
CA ALA A 173 -15.43 -20.38 3.67
C ALA A 173 -15.91 -20.30 2.22
N VAL A 174 -14.99 -20.12 1.26
CA VAL A 174 -15.33 -20.03 -0.17
C VAL A 174 -15.98 -21.31 -0.69
N ASN A 175 -15.38 -22.48 -0.42
CA ASN A 175 -15.90 -23.74 -0.93
C ASN A 175 -17.24 -24.11 -0.29
N VAL A 176 -17.43 -23.86 1.01
CA VAL A 176 -18.69 -24.14 1.71
C VAL A 176 -19.80 -23.23 1.18
N THR A 177 -19.57 -21.92 1.08
CA THR A 177 -20.57 -20.99 0.55
C THR A 177 -20.93 -21.31 -0.90
N LEU A 178 -19.95 -21.67 -1.75
CA LEU A 178 -20.22 -22.07 -3.13
C LEU A 178 -21.00 -23.39 -3.22
N GLY A 179 -20.65 -24.38 -2.39
CA GLY A 179 -21.35 -25.67 -2.35
C GLY A 179 -22.82 -25.52 -1.94
N VAL A 180 -23.09 -24.73 -0.89
CA VAL A 180 -24.45 -24.43 -0.46
C VAL A 180 -25.24 -23.67 -1.54
N LEU A 181 -24.61 -22.71 -2.21
CA LEU A 181 -25.21 -21.97 -3.33
C LEU A 181 -25.61 -22.87 -4.49
N LEU A 182 -24.71 -23.75 -4.94
CA LEU A 182 -25.00 -24.67 -6.05
C LEU A 182 -26.11 -25.66 -5.72
N VAL A 183 -26.12 -26.24 -4.51
CA VAL A 183 -27.18 -27.15 -4.07
C VAL A 183 -28.52 -26.43 -4.00
N THR A 184 -28.56 -25.23 -3.41
CA THR A 184 -29.80 -24.45 -3.27
C THR A 184 -30.34 -24.02 -4.64
N LEU A 185 -29.46 -23.54 -5.54
CA LEU A 185 -29.82 -23.14 -6.89
C LEU A 185 -30.34 -24.33 -7.71
N ALA A 186 -29.70 -25.51 -7.59
CA ALA A 186 -30.14 -26.73 -8.25
C ALA A 186 -31.54 -27.16 -7.79
N VAL A 187 -31.83 -27.11 -6.48
CA VAL A 187 -33.16 -27.43 -5.94
C VAL A 187 -34.21 -26.46 -6.47
N VAL A 188 -33.93 -25.16 -6.53
CA VAL A 188 -34.88 -24.15 -7.03
C VAL A 188 -35.13 -24.29 -8.54
N LEU A 189 -34.08 -24.54 -9.33
CA LEU A 189 -34.19 -24.72 -10.79
C LEU A 189 -34.91 -26.02 -11.18
N VAL A 190 -34.69 -27.11 -10.44
CA VAL A 190 -35.28 -28.42 -10.75
C VAL A 190 -36.71 -28.54 -10.22
N PHE A 191 -37.02 -27.91 -9.08
CA PHE A 191 -38.34 -27.96 -8.47
C PHE A 191 -39.05 -26.61 -8.57
N THR A 192 -39.47 -26.20 -9.77
CA THR A 192 -40.40 -25.07 -9.93
C THR A 192 -41.85 -25.60 -9.83
N PRO A 193 -42.61 -25.31 -8.75
CA PRO A 193 -43.96 -25.84 -8.59
C PRO A 193 -44.93 -25.01 -9.43
N SER A 194 -45.85 -25.69 -10.10
CA SER A 194 -46.92 -25.08 -10.90
C SER A 194 -48.07 -24.51 -10.06
N ALA A 195 -48.12 -24.73 -8.73
CA ALA A 195 -49.17 -24.20 -7.87
C ALA A 195 -48.71 -23.92 -6.40
N PRO A 196 -49.10 -22.78 -5.79
CA PRO A 196 -48.56 -22.29 -4.52
C PRO A 196 -49.04 -23.01 -3.23
N TYR A 197 -50.08 -23.84 -3.28
CA TYR A 197 -50.71 -24.42 -2.07
C TYR A 197 -50.57 -25.94 -1.92
N THR A 198 -49.52 -26.54 -2.49
CA THR A 198 -49.19 -27.96 -2.27
C THR A 198 -48.11 -28.10 -1.19
N PRO A 199 -47.93 -29.28 -0.54
CA PRO A 199 -46.79 -29.53 0.35
C PRO A 199 -45.43 -29.26 -0.33
N LEU A 200 -45.35 -29.47 -1.65
CA LEU A 200 -44.24 -29.05 -2.51
C LEU A 200 -44.06 -27.52 -2.55
N GLY A 201 -45.15 -26.74 -2.63
CA GLY A 201 -45.13 -25.28 -2.56
C GLY A 201 -44.63 -24.73 -1.22
N LYS A 202 -44.92 -25.40 -0.10
CA LYS A 202 -44.36 -25.02 1.22
C LYS A 202 -42.86 -25.27 1.32
N VAL A 203 -42.38 -26.40 0.78
CA VAL A 203 -40.93 -26.69 0.66
C VAL A 203 -40.26 -25.67 -0.27
N TYR A 204 -40.92 -25.28 -1.35
CA TYR A 204 -40.45 -24.25 -2.27
C TYR A 204 -40.33 -22.87 -1.61
N GLY A 205 -41.32 -22.42 -0.84
CA GLY A 205 -41.21 -21.16 -0.08
C GLY A 205 -40.10 -21.19 0.98
N LEU A 206 -39.79 -22.37 1.53
CA LEU A 206 -38.64 -22.57 2.42
C LEU A 206 -37.33 -22.48 1.62
N ASN A 207 -37.29 -23.07 0.41
CA ASN A 207 -36.16 -22.98 -0.51
C ASN A 207 -35.92 -21.56 -1.03
N GLU A 208 -36.94 -20.73 -1.25
CA GLU A 208 -36.80 -19.31 -1.61
C GLU A 208 -36.17 -18.49 -0.46
N ARG A 209 -36.54 -18.79 0.79
CA ARG A 209 -35.93 -18.18 1.98
C ARG A 209 -34.47 -18.63 2.14
N VAL A 210 -34.19 -19.90 1.90
CA VAL A 210 -32.81 -20.44 1.90
C VAL A 210 -32.01 -19.81 0.75
N LEU A 211 -32.57 -19.71 -0.46
CA LEU A 211 -31.93 -19.03 -1.60
C LEU A 211 -31.62 -17.57 -1.29
N SER A 212 -32.56 -16.85 -0.66
CA SER A 212 -32.34 -15.47 -0.23
C SER A 212 -31.21 -15.35 0.80
N ALA A 213 -31.19 -16.25 1.80
CA ALA A 213 -30.12 -16.30 2.79
C ALA A 213 -28.75 -16.66 2.17
N VAL A 214 -28.75 -17.54 1.16
CA VAL A 214 -27.54 -17.97 0.47
C VAL A 214 -27.03 -16.91 -0.51
N LEU A 215 -27.92 -16.19 -1.19
CA LEU A 215 -27.58 -15.01 -1.98
C LEU A 215 -27.00 -13.91 -1.09
N LEU A 216 -27.60 -13.65 0.08
CA LEU A 216 -27.06 -12.71 1.05
C LEU A 216 -25.65 -13.13 1.50
N ASN A 217 -25.43 -14.40 1.80
CA ASN A 217 -24.12 -14.93 2.15
C ASN A 217 -23.11 -14.82 0.99
N ALA A 218 -23.53 -15.05 -0.26
CA ALA A 218 -22.68 -14.84 -1.43
C ALA A 218 -22.32 -13.36 -1.62
N LEU A 219 -23.26 -12.45 -1.35
CA LEU A 219 -23.05 -11.00 -1.35
C LEU A 219 -22.07 -10.57 -0.25
N LEU A 220 -22.20 -11.13 0.96
CA LEU A 220 -21.27 -10.92 2.06
C LEU A 220 -19.87 -11.44 1.71
N LEU A 221 -19.77 -12.61 1.09
CA LEU A 221 -18.51 -13.18 0.65
C LEU A 221 -17.87 -12.33 -0.47
N GLY A 222 -18.69 -11.82 -1.40
CA GLY A 222 -18.27 -10.87 -2.43
C GLY A 222 -17.77 -9.55 -1.83
N SER A 223 -18.46 -9.04 -0.81
CA SER A 223 -18.04 -7.85 -0.05
C SER A 223 -16.72 -8.07 0.68
N GLN A 224 -16.53 -9.23 1.33
CA GLN A 224 -15.27 -9.62 1.95
C GLN A 224 -14.14 -9.79 0.93
N PHE A 225 -14.42 -10.36 -0.24
CA PHE A 225 -13.46 -10.44 -1.33
C PHE A 225 -13.08 -9.05 -1.85
N MET A 226 -14.05 -8.16 -2.06
CA MET A 226 -13.78 -6.78 -2.47
C MET A 226 -12.97 -6.01 -1.42
N SER A 227 -13.27 -6.22 -0.14
CA SER A 227 -12.49 -5.68 0.98
C SER A 227 -11.06 -6.24 0.98
N PHE A 228 -10.88 -7.55 0.78
CA PHE A 228 -9.58 -8.19 0.69
C PHE A 228 -8.76 -7.72 -0.51
N VAL A 229 -9.39 -7.57 -1.69
CA VAL A 229 -8.77 -7.00 -2.89
C VAL A 229 -8.31 -5.57 -2.64
N ARG A 230 -9.10 -4.81 -1.87
CA ARG A 230 -8.82 -3.41 -1.52
C ARG A 230 -7.77 -3.24 -0.42
N HIS A 231 -7.53 -4.27 0.41
CA HIS A 231 -6.68 -4.20 1.60
C HIS A 231 -5.57 -5.26 1.61
N ARG A 232 -5.23 -5.82 0.45
CA ARG A 232 -4.15 -6.81 0.35
C ARG A 232 -2.82 -6.14 0.67
N ALA A 233 -2.09 -6.69 1.64
CA ALA A 233 -0.73 -6.29 1.93
C ALA A 233 0.14 -6.46 0.68
N LEU A 234 0.65 -5.34 0.15
CA LEU A 234 1.51 -5.32 -1.03
C LEU A 234 2.97 -5.63 -0.66
N ILE A 235 3.33 -5.39 0.61
CA ILE A 235 4.64 -5.66 1.17
C ILE A 235 4.52 -6.83 2.13
N VAL A 236 5.29 -7.88 1.90
CA VAL A 236 5.47 -8.96 2.86
C VAL A 236 6.63 -8.59 3.76
N TRP A 237 6.32 -8.15 4.98
CA TRP A 237 7.29 -7.79 6.00
C TRP A 237 7.98 -9.03 6.57
N GLU A 238 9.29 -8.96 6.74
CA GLU A 238 10.08 -9.98 7.43
C GLU A 238 9.68 -9.98 8.91
N ARG A 239 9.41 -11.17 9.46
CA ARG A 239 9.05 -11.29 10.88
C ARG A 239 10.27 -10.92 11.73
N PRO A 240 10.09 -10.12 12.79
CA PRO A 240 11.16 -9.81 13.73
C PRO A 240 11.67 -11.06 14.45
#